data_AF-I3VZD3-F1
#
_entry.id   AF-I3VZD3-F1
#
_cell.length_a   1.000
_cell.length_b   1.000
_cell.length_c   1.000
_cell.angle_alpha   90.00
_cell.angle_beta   90.00
_cell.angle_gamma   90.00
#
_symmetry.space_group_name_H-M   'P 1'
#
loop_
_entity.id
_entity.type
_entity.pdbx_description
1 polymer ?
#
loop_
_entity_poly.entity_id
_entity_poly.type
_entity_poly.pdbx_seq_one_letter_code
_entity_poly.pdbx_strand_id
1 'polypeptide(L)'
;MDEETPEVIRAADDAYEAIRTINHLTITQVHAAPTVYSVLGNLKGVGHLLPQACRQMAKSLGRSLDEYDVYEDDDRDPVASVATATDHLTRAAQLAAELGAELEKAQSAISRQGYREKPAS
;
A
#
# COMPACT_ATOMS: atom_id res chain seq x y z
N MET A 1 -13.36 -1.53 29.23
CA MET A 1 -12.08 -0.88 28.92
C MET A 1 -12.22 -0.43 27.50
N ASP A 2 -11.99 0.85 27.20
CA ASP A 2 -11.88 1.29 25.81
C ASP A 2 -10.65 0.59 25.25
N GLU A 3 -10.84 -0.44 24.43
CA GLU A 3 -9.74 -1.10 23.76
C GLU A 3 -9.13 -0.08 22.79
N GLU A 4 -7.93 0.37 23.11
CA GLU A 4 -7.15 1.24 22.25
C GLU A 4 -6.97 0.54 20.90
N THR A 5 -7.32 1.23 19.80
CA THR A 5 -7.20 0.69 18.45
C THR A 5 -5.81 0.09 18.24
N PRO A 6 -5.72 -1.20 17.85
CA PRO A 6 -4.45 -1.88 17.64
C PRO A 6 -3.52 -1.08 16.73
N GLU A 7 -2.23 -1.03 17.08
CA GLU A 7 -1.24 -0.22 16.35
C GLU A 7 -1.17 -0.56 14.86
N VAL A 8 -1.36 -1.83 14.49
CA VAL A 8 -1.40 -2.27 13.09
C VAL A 8 -2.55 -1.64 12.30
N ILE A 9 -3.69 -1.36 12.94
CA ILE A 9 -4.83 -0.68 12.32
C ILE A 9 -4.50 0.81 12.12
N ARG A 10 -3.91 1.46 13.14
CA ARG A 10 -3.48 2.87 13.04
C ARG A 10 -2.44 3.06 11.95
N ALA A 11 -1.47 2.15 11.83
CA ALA A 11 -0.46 2.20 10.77
C ALA A 11 -1.06 2.06 9.36
N ALA A 12 -2.13 1.26 9.20
CA ALA A 12 -2.84 1.15 7.93
C ALA A 12 -3.63 2.43 7.59
N ASP A 13 -4.24 3.07 8.60
CA ASP A 13 -4.92 4.34 8.45
C ASP A 13 -3.96 5.47 8.05
N ASP A 14 -2.81 5.55 8.73
CA ASP A 14 -1.75 6.51 8.38
C ASP A 14 -1.25 6.34 6.94
N ALA A 15 -1.13 5.10 6.46
CA ALA A 15 -0.76 4.82 5.08
C ALA A 15 -1.84 5.30 4.10
N TYR A 16 -3.12 5.06 4.40
CA TYR A 16 -4.24 5.56 3.60
C TYR A 16 -4.27 7.09 3.54
N GLU A 17 -4.12 7.76 4.68
CA GLU A 17 -4.13 9.22 4.80
C GLU A 17 -2.93 9.87 4.09
N ALA A 18 -1.76 9.23 4.11
CA ALA A 18 -0.60 9.66 3.34
C ALA A 18 -0.87 9.65 1.83
N ILE A 19 -1.48 8.56 1.30
CA ILE A 19 -1.86 8.47 -0.11
C ILE A 19 -2.95 9.50 -0.45
N ARG A 20 -3.96 9.67 0.42
CA ARG A 20 -4.99 10.69 0.26
C ARG A 20 -4.40 12.09 0.16
N THR A 21 -3.40 12.38 0.98
CA THR A 21 -2.67 13.66 0.98
C THR A 21 -1.90 13.85 -0.33
N ILE A 22 -1.19 12.82 -0.83
CA ILE A 22 -0.51 12.87 -2.13
C ILE A 22 -1.51 13.17 -3.26
N ASN A 23 -2.64 12.47 -3.27
CA ASN A 23 -3.69 12.69 -4.28
C ASN A 23 -4.25 14.12 -4.22
N HIS A 24 -4.49 14.64 -3.02
CA HIS A 24 -4.98 16.00 -2.82
C HIS A 24 -3.97 17.07 -3.29
N LEU A 25 -2.67 16.87 -3.04
CA LEU A 25 -1.63 17.81 -3.48
C LEU A 25 -1.45 17.76 -5.00
N THR A 26 -1.44 16.56 -5.59
CA THR A 26 -1.23 16.38 -7.04
C THR A 26 -2.40 16.85 -7.91
N ILE A 27 -3.62 16.92 -7.37
CA ILE A 27 -4.76 17.53 -8.07
C ILE A 27 -4.79 19.06 -7.94
N THR A 28 -4.29 19.61 -6.83
CA THR A 28 -4.35 21.06 -6.55
C THR A 28 -3.10 21.84 -6.96
N GLN A 29 -1.96 21.15 -7.16
CA GLN A 29 -0.66 21.78 -7.39
C GLN A 29 0.05 21.15 -8.59
N VAL A 30 0.87 21.96 -9.27
CA VAL A 30 1.79 21.49 -10.31
C VAL A 30 3.16 21.26 -9.70
N HIS A 31 3.68 20.04 -9.81
CA HIS A 31 4.99 19.67 -9.30
C HIS A 31 5.99 19.49 -10.45
N ALA A 32 7.18 20.08 -10.32
CA ALA A 32 8.26 19.87 -11.27
C ALA A 32 8.81 18.43 -11.18
N ALA A 33 9.43 17.96 -12.26
CA ALA A 33 9.96 16.60 -12.34
C ALA A 33 10.89 16.19 -11.18
N PRO A 34 11.78 17.04 -10.62
CA PRO A 34 12.56 16.68 -9.43
C PRO A 34 11.73 16.36 -8.18
N THR A 35 10.61 17.07 -7.98
CA THR A 35 9.68 16.79 -6.88
C THR A 35 8.98 15.45 -7.11
N VAL A 36 8.45 15.21 -8.31
CA VAL A 36 7.80 13.96 -8.67
C VAL A 36 8.77 12.78 -8.58
N TYR A 37 10.04 12.96 -8.98
CA TYR A 37 11.10 11.96 -8.85
C TYR A 37 11.27 11.50 -7.39
N SER A 38 11.26 12.44 -6.45
CA SER A 38 11.38 12.13 -5.01
C SER A 38 10.13 11.41 -4.49
N VAL A 39 8.94 11.83 -4.90
CA VAL A 39 7.68 11.16 -4.55
C VAL A 39 7.67 9.71 -5.06
N LEU A 40 8.04 9.48 -6.32
CA LEU A 40 8.14 8.14 -6.90
C LEU A 40 9.17 7.26 -6.17
N GLY A 41 10.27 7.85 -5.70
CA GLY A 41 11.29 7.17 -4.90
C GLY A 41 10.77 6.62 -3.57
N ASN A 42 9.88 7.36 -2.91
CA ASN A 42 9.23 6.89 -1.70
C ASN A 42 8.15 5.85 -2.02
N LEU A 43 7.32 6.10 -3.04
CA LEU A 43 6.21 5.21 -3.40
C LEU A 43 6.67 3.85 -3.93
N LYS A 44 7.80 3.77 -4.65
CA LYS A 44 8.35 2.45 -5.03
C LYS A 44 8.73 1.60 -3.81
N GLY A 45 9.16 2.25 -2.72
CA GLY A 45 9.42 1.59 -1.44
C GLY A 45 8.15 0.93 -0.87
N VAL A 46 6.99 1.57 -1.00
CA VAL A 46 5.69 0.96 -0.64
C VAL A 46 5.44 -0.31 -1.45
N GLY A 47 5.71 -0.29 -2.76
CA GLY A 47 5.61 -1.47 -3.63
C GLY A 47 6.52 -2.64 -3.21
N HIS A 48 7.61 -2.38 -2.47
CA HIS A 48 8.47 -3.42 -1.91
C HIS A 48 8.02 -3.92 -0.53
N LEU A 49 7.44 -3.05 0.30
CA LEU A 49 7.01 -3.38 1.66
C LEU A 49 5.62 -4.02 1.72
N LEU A 50 4.67 -3.54 0.91
CA LEU A 50 3.30 -4.03 0.89
C LEU A 50 3.19 -5.54 0.58
N PRO A 51 4.00 -6.12 -0.34
CA PRO A 51 4.02 -7.57 -0.53
C PRO A 51 4.36 -8.36 0.74
N GLN A 52 5.27 -7.83 1.58
CA GLN A 52 5.62 -8.46 2.84
C GLN A 52 4.46 -8.41 3.82
N ALA A 53 3.82 -7.25 3.97
CA ALA A 53 2.65 -7.09 4.83
C ALA A 53 1.52 -8.04 4.42
N CYS A 54 1.19 -8.14 3.13
CA CYS A 54 0.18 -9.07 2.63
C CYS A 54 0.49 -10.54 2.97
N ARG A 55 1.73 -10.99 2.78
CA ARG A 55 2.15 -12.36 3.13
C ARG A 55 2.07 -12.62 4.64
N GLN A 56 2.43 -11.63 5.46
CA GLN A 56 2.35 -11.74 6.91
C GLN A 56 0.89 -11.83 7.39
N MET A 57 -0.01 -11.01 6.83
CA MET A 57 -1.44 -11.09 7.12
C MET A 57 -2.04 -12.44 6.70
N ALA A 58 -1.70 -12.95 5.52
CA ALA A 58 -2.16 -14.27 5.07
C ALA A 58 -1.72 -15.39 6.04
N LYS A 59 -0.45 -15.36 6.47
CA LYS A 59 0.06 -16.31 7.48
C LYS A 59 -0.66 -16.14 8.82
N SER A 60 -0.98 -14.91 9.21
CA SER A 60 -1.71 -14.63 10.45
C SER A 60 -3.12 -15.20 10.43
N LEU A 61 -3.83 -15.11 9.29
CA LEU A 61 -5.16 -15.70 9.12
C LEU A 61 -5.12 -17.23 9.21
N GLY A 62 -4.08 -17.87 8.64
CA GLY A 62 -3.89 -19.30 8.81
C GLY A 62 -3.71 -19.69 10.29
N ARG A 63 -2.89 -18.93 11.02
CA ARG A 63 -2.69 -19.15 12.47
C ARG A 63 -3.93 -18.88 13.32
N SER A 64 -4.75 -17.91 12.93
CA SER A 64 -5.96 -17.58 13.71
C SER A 64 -6.96 -18.74 13.77
N LEU A 65 -6.98 -19.60 12.75
CA LEU A 65 -7.80 -20.82 12.76
C LEU A 65 -7.37 -21.83 13.83
N ASP A 66 -6.08 -21.83 14.21
CA ASP A 66 -5.55 -22.70 15.28
C ASP A 66 -5.62 -22.03 16.66
N GLU A 67 -5.54 -20.70 16.71
CA GLU A 67 -5.43 -19.91 17.95
C GLU A 67 -6.78 -19.42 18.49
N TYR A 68 -7.83 -19.37 17.66
CA TYR A 68 -9.15 -18.85 18.02
C TYR A 68 -10.29 -19.78 17.55
N ASP A 69 -11.42 -19.71 18.25
CA ASP A 69 -12.69 -20.31 17.80
C ASP A 69 -13.34 -19.40 16.75
N VAL A 70 -12.80 -19.44 15.53
CA VAL A 70 -13.27 -18.61 14.42
C VAL A 70 -14.61 -19.15 13.91
N TYR A 71 -15.59 -18.27 13.75
CA TYR A 71 -16.91 -18.61 13.21
C TYR A 71 -17.38 -17.54 12.21
N GLU A 72 -18.38 -17.87 11.39
CA GLU A 72 -19.06 -16.93 10.49
C GLU A 72 -20.52 -16.80 10.93
N ASP A 73 -21.08 -15.58 10.92
CA ASP A 73 -22.47 -15.32 11.34
C ASP A 73 -23.52 -15.92 10.38
N ASP A 74 -23.10 -16.40 9.20
CA ASP A 74 -23.94 -16.95 8.14
C ASP A 74 -23.71 -18.45 7.89
N ASP A 75 -23.17 -19.17 8.89
CA ASP A 75 -22.86 -20.61 8.88
C ASP A 75 -21.86 -21.05 7.79
N ARG A 76 -21.14 -20.13 7.13
CA ARG A 76 -20.05 -20.51 6.21
C ARG A 76 -18.87 -21.10 6.96
N ASP A 77 -18.10 -21.94 6.27
CA ASP A 77 -16.85 -22.48 6.78
C ASP A 77 -15.76 -21.39 6.86
N PRO A 78 -15.29 -20.99 8.06
CA PRO A 78 -14.26 -19.98 8.21
C PRO A 78 -12.93 -20.36 7.54
N VAL A 79 -12.64 -21.67 7.41
CA VAL A 79 -11.45 -22.17 6.72
C VAL A 79 -11.50 -21.79 5.24
N ALA A 80 -12.67 -21.92 4.61
CA ALA A 80 -12.88 -21.54 3.21
C ALA A 80 -12.74 -20.03 2.99
N SER A 81 -13.23 -19.21 3.94
CA SER A 81 -13.04 -17.76 3.92
C SER A 81 -11.57 -17.36 4.05
N VAL A 82 -10.83 -17.97 4.99
CA VAL A 82 -9.39 -17.72 5.18
C VAL A 82 -8.58 -18.13 3.95
N ALA A 83 -8.91 -19.26 3.31
CA ALA A 83 -8.28 -19.67 2.05
C ALA A 83 -8.50 -18.61 0.96
N THR A 84 -9.74 -18.15 0.79
CA THR A 84 -10.09 -17.11 -0.18
C THR A 84 -9.35 -15.79 0.09
N ALA A 85 -9.30 -15.35 1.35
CA ALA A 85 -8.57 -14.14 1.74
C ALA A 85 -7.06 -14.28 1.48
N THR A 86 -6.49 -15.46 1.75
CA THR A 86 -5.08 -15.77 1.49
C THR A 86 -4.74 -15.71 0.00
N ASP A 87 -5.62 -16.20 -0.87
CA ASP A 87 -5.45 -16.10 -2.33
C ASP A 87 -5.44 -14.63 -2.77
N HIS A 88 -6.38 -13.82 -2.28
CA HIS A 88 -6.43 -12.40 -2.56
C HIS A 88 -5.20 -11.65 -2.05
N LEU A 89 -4.73 -11.93 -0.83
CA LEU A 89 -3.52 -11.34 -0.27
C LEU A 89 -2.26 -11.73 -1.06
N THR A 90 -2.20 -12.98 -1.54
CA THR A 90 -1.11 -13.45 -2.40
C THR A 90 -1.11 -12.71 -3.73
N ARG A 91 -2.29 -12.54 -4.35
CA ARG A 91 -2.42 -11.76 -5.59
C ARG A 91 -2.09 -10.29 -5.38
N ALA A 92 -2.54 -9.69 -4.28
CA ALA A 92 -2.23 -8.31 -3.91
C ALA A 92 -0.71 -8.12 -3.73
N ALA A 93 -0.02 -9.08 -3.12
CA ALA A 93 1.43 -9.04 -2.97
C ALA A 93 2.17 -9.03 -4.31
N GLN A 94 1.69 -9.79 -5.31
CA GLN A 94 2.26 -9.78 -6.66
C GLN A 94 2.04 -8.42 -7.33
N LEU A 95 0.80 -7.92 -7.31
CA LEU A 95 0.45 -6.63 -7.91
C LEU A 95 1.20 -5.45 -7.28
N ALA A 96 1.40 -5.47 -5.96
CA ALA A 96 2.17 -4.44 -5.28
C ALA A 96 3.64 -4.44 -5.70
N ALA A 97 4.24 -5.62 -5.93
CA ALA A 97 5.59 -5.72 -6.44
C ALA A 97 5.71 -5.20 -7.88
N GLU A 98 4.73 -5.55 -8.74
CA GLU A 98 4.63 -5.02 -10.11
C GLU A 98 4.47 -3.48 -10.11
N LEU A 99 3.61 -2.94 -9.24
CA LEU A 99 3.46 -1.50 -9.05
C LEU A 99 4.78 -0.84 -8.66
N GLY A 100 5.51 -1.41 -7.69
CA GLY A 100 6.82 -0.89 -7.28
C GLY A 100 7.81 -0.82 -8.44
N ALA A 101 7.84 -1.85 -9.28
CA ALA A 101 8.69 -1.89 -10.48
C ALA A 101 8.30 -0.83 -11.51
N GLU A 102 7.01 -0.59 -11.75
CA GLU A 102 6.56 0.46 -12.66
C GLU A 102 6.86 1.87 -12.13
N LEU A 103 6.71 2.10 -10.83
CA LEU A 103 7.08 3.37 -10.19
C LEU A 103 8.59 3.64 -10.31
N GLU A 104 9.42 2.61 -10.18
CA GLU A 104 10.86 2.72 -10.40
C GLU A 104 11.22 3.07 -11.85
N LYS A 105 10.54 2.45 -12.83
CA LYS A 105 10.72 2.79 -14.25
C LYS A 105 10.31 4.24 -14.52
N ALA A 106 9.18 4.69 -13.98
CA ALA A 106 8.72 6.06 -14.09
C ALA A 106 9.72 7.05 -13.46
N GLN A 107 10.23 6.74 -12.26
CA GLN A 107 11.25 7.52 -11.58
C GLN A 107 12.51 7.66 -12.46
N SER A 108 12.96 6.53 -13.03
CA SER A 108 14.14 6.48 -13.89
C SER A 108 13.97 7.31 -15.17
N ALA A 109 12.78 7.29 -15.77
CA ALA A 109 12.48 8.02 -17.01
C ALA A 109 12.60 9.55 -16.85
N ILE A 110 12.30 10.08 -15.66
CA ILE A 110 12.37 11.52 -15.37
C ILE A 110 13.65 11.94 -14.65
N SER A 111 14.57 11.02 -14.37
CA SER A 111 15.78 11.23 -13.54
C SER A 111 16.71 12.37 -13.98
N ARG A 112 16.67 12.76 -15.27
CA ARG A 112 17.51 13.83 -15.83
C ARG A 112 16.75 15.15 -16.05
N GLN A 113 15.48 15.23 -15.69
CA GLN A 113 14.68 16.44 -15.90
C GLN A 113 14.91 17.45 -14.78
N GLY A 114 15.35 18.66 -15.14
CA GLY A 114 15.32 19.84 -14.29
C GLY A 114 14.19 20.79 -14.70
N TYR A 115 14.08 21.95 -14.04
CA TYR A 115 13.17 23.02 -14.44
C TYR A 115 13.86 24.37 -14.40
N ARG A 116 13.33 25.33 -15.17
CA ARG A 116 13.63 26.75 -15.06
C ARG A 116 12.31 27.49 -14.93
N GLU A 117 12.30 28.57 -14.17
CA GLU A 117 11.13 29.44 -14.12
C GLU A 117 10.85 29.99 -15.52
N LYS A 118 9.56 30.05 -15.88
CA LYS A 118 9.18 30.72 -17.12
C LYS A 118 9.42 32.22 -16.93
N PRO A 119 10.01 32.91 -17.91
CA PRO A 119 10.11 34.37 -17.85
C PRO A 119 8.71 34.96 -17.70
N ALA A 120 8.58 36.00 -16.87
CA ALA A 120 7.34 36.76 -16.75
C ALA A 120 7.02 37.39 -18.11
N SER A 121 5.78 37.20 -18.58
CA SER A 121 5.25 37.85 -19.79
C SER A 121 5.05 39.34 -19.58
#